data_AF-A0A3B4BIH9-F1
#
_entry.id   AF-A0A3B4BIH9-F1
#
_cell.length_a   1.000
_cell.length_b   1.000
_cell.length_c   1.000
_cell.angle_alpha   90.00
_cell.angle_beta   90.00
_cell.angle_gamma   90.00
#
_symmetry.space_group_name_H-M   'P 1'
#
loop_
_entity.id
_entity.type
_entity.pdbx_description
1 polymer ?
#
loop_
_entity_poly.entity_id
_entity_poly.type
_entity_poly.pdbx_seq_one_letter_code
_entity_poly.pdbx_strand_id
1 'polypeptide(L)'
;HSQVNGLFLKLIPLCGPGPDPFSDPSLGQTVCPVPGEPCYKMAYFRSVTSRVSFSEAVQACDTDKGALLSIESEEEQRTIERLLKELRSGAGSDSGITDGDFWIGLTRTETWDQNQTQSCPGLYQWTDGSSATYRHWYEDEPSCGGEACVVMYHQPTALPGVGGAYLHQWNDDRCNMKHNFICKYHPGTTTTNTTATTASTLLLYIVIPTIPLLLLILVASGSCCCQRLHHTSVL
;
A
#
# COMPACT_ATOMS: atom_id res chain seq x y z
N HIS A 1 -29.49 -54.86 21.15
CA HIS A 1 -28.26 -54.07 21.33
C HIS A 1 -27.51 -53.98 20.01
N SER A 2 -27.61 -52.87 19.30
CA SER A 2 -26.69 -52.52 18.21
C SER A 2 -26.57 -50.99 18.20
N GLN A 3 -25.42 -50.49 18.66
CA GLN A 3 -25.07 -49.07 18.68
C GLN A 3 -24.28 -48.78 17.40
N VAL A 4 -24.80 -47.88 16.57
CA VAL A 4 -24.13 -47.44 15.34
C VAL A 4 -23.23 -46.26 15.72
N ASN A 5 -21.92 -46.43 15.59
CA ASN A 5 -20.92 -45.42 15.87
C ASN A 5 -20.97 -44.29 14.83
N GLY A 6 -21.48 -43.12 15.21
CA GLY A 6 -21.40 -41.90 14.44
C GLY A 6 -20.02 -41.24 14.58
N LEU A 7 -19.21 -41.30 13.53
CA LEU A 7 -17.93 -40.61 13.43
C LEU A 7 -18.19 -39.11 13.20
N PHE A 8 -18.13 -38.30 14.26
CA PHE A 8 -18.11 -36.84 14.15
C PHE A 8 -16.75 -36.39 13.63
N LEU A 9 -16.69 -36.03 12.34
CA LEU A 9 -15.61 -35.21 11.79
C LEU A 9 -15.68 -33.82 12.45
N LYS A 10 -14.81 -33.56 13.43
CA LYS A 10 -14.53 -32.20 13.90
C LYS A 10 -13.79 -31.47 12.77
N LEU A 11 -14.49 -30.56 12.10
CA LEU A 11 -13.87 -29.55 11.25
C LEU A 11 -12.89 -28.73 12.11
N ILE A 12 -11.61 -28.81 11.75
CA ILE A 12 -10.57 -27.92 12.27
C ILE A 12 -10.92 -26.53 11.73
N PRO A 13 -11.11 -25.51 12.58
CA PRO A 13 -11.31 -24.16 12.07
C PRO A 13 -10.00 -23.75 11.39
N LEU A 14 -10.05 -23.57 10.07
CA LEU A 14 -9.00 -22.94 9.31
C LEU A 14 -8.78 -21.56 9.94
N CYS A 15 -7.55 -21.26 10.38
CA CYS A 15 -7.14 -19.90 10.68
C CYS A 15 -7.39 -19.06 9.42
N GLY A 16 -8.50 -18.31 9.40
CA GLY A 16 -8.65 -17.20 8.49
C GLY A 16 -7.54 -16.18 8.74
N PRO A 17 -7.19 -15.34 7.75
CA PRO A 17 -6.35 -14.19 8.01
C PRO A 17 -6.92 -13.42 9.20
N GLY A 18 -6.07 -13.10 10.17
CA GLY A 18 -6.46 -12.33 11.36
C GLY A 18 -7.13 -11.01 10.95
N PRO A 19 -7.85 -10.35 11.87
CA PRO A 19 -8.47 -9.06 11.59
C PRO A 19 -7.42 -8.11 11.00
N ASP A 20 -7.78 -7.50 9.88
CA ASP A 20 -6.95 -6.55 9.15
C ASP A 20 -6.45 -5.45 10.12
N PRO A 21 -5.14 -5.23 10.27
CA PRO A 21 -4.59 -4.16 11.11
C PRO A 21 -5.11 -2.76 10.74
N PHE A 22 -5.72 -2.60 9.56
CA PHE A 22 -6.21 -1.33 9.03
C PHE A 22 -7.67 -0.99 9.39
N SER A 23 -8.27 -1.64 10.40
CA SER A 23 -9.69 -1.42 10.75
C SER A 23 -10.02 -0.11 11.49
N ASP A 24 -9.09 0.86 11.61
CA ASP A 24 -9.41 2.22 12.11
C ASP A 24 -9.70 3.16 10.91
N PRO A 25 -10.94 3.64 10.75
CA PRO A 25 -11.36 4.48 9.62
C PRO A 25 -10.61 5.81 9.47
N SER A 26 -9.92 6.27 10.52
CA SER A 26 -9.29 7.60 10.55
C SER A 26 -7.79 7.61 10.27
N LEU A 27 -7.12 6.45 10.37
CA LEU A 27 -5.66 6.31 10.28
C LEU A 27 -5.17 5.52 9.06
N GLY A 28 -6.07 5.06 8.20
CA GLY A 28 -5.74 4.40 6.93
C GLY A 28 -6.11 5.21 5.69
N GLN A 29 -6.58 6.45 5.83
CA GLN A 29 -7.08 7.24 4.70
C GLN A 29 -5.93 7.90 3.93
N THR A 30 -5.92 7.69 2.61
CA THR A 30 -5.05 8.42 1.69
C THR A 30 -5.53 9.86 1.54
N VAL A 31 -4.65 10.83 1.78
CA VAL A 31 -4.91 12.27 1.69
C VAL A 31 -4.13 12.86 0.52
N CYS A 32 -4.81 13.60 -0.35
CA CYS A 32 -4.22 14.29 -1.50
C CYS A 32 -4.32 15.81 -1.27
N PRO A 33 -3.28 16.47 -0.74
CA PRO A 33 -3.38 17.88 -0.32
C PRO A 33 -3.71 18.83 -1.46
N VAL A 34 -3.16 18.55 -2.65
CA VAL A 34 -3.29 19.39 -3.84
C VAL A 34 -3.63 18.50 -5.04
N PRO A 35 -4.62 18.86 -5.88
CA PRO A 35 -4.92 18.12 -7.10
C PRO A 35 -3.73 18.10 -8.05
N GLY A 36 -3.37 16.92 -8.56
CA GLY A 36 -2.22 16.77 -9.46
C GLY A 36 -0.86 16.64 -8.77
N GLU A 37 -0.84 16.70 -7.44
CA GLU A 37 0.33 16.44 -6.59
C GLU A 37 0.23 15.05 -5.92
N PRO A 38 1.33 14.52 -5.36
CA PRO A 38 1.30 13.24 -4.65
C PRO A 38 0.30 13.20 -3.49
N CYS A 39 -0.25 12.01 -3.26
CA CYS A 39 -1.07 11.71 -2.09
C CYS A 39 -0.26 10.93 -1.05
N TYR A 40 -0.70 10.98 0.20
CA TYR A 40 0.01 10.39 1.33
C TYR A 40 -0.93 9.59 2.21
N LYS A 41 -0.43 8.48 2.78
CA LYS A 41 -1.16 7.68 3.77
C LYS A 41 -0.26 7.42 4.97
N MET A 42 -0.67 7.89 6.14
CA MET A 42 0.07 7.73 7.40
C MET A 42 -0.40 6.47 8.11
N ALA A 43 0.31 5.36 7.94
CA ALA A 43 0.04 4.13 8.66
C ALA A 43 0.58 4.23 10.10
N TYR A 44 -0.28 4.68 11.02
CA TYR A 44 0.07 4.81 12.42
C TYR A 44 -0.60 3.75 13.29
N PHE A 45 0.20 3.20 14.22
CA PHE A 45 -0.22 2.19 15.17
C PHE A 45 0.09 2.64 16.59
N ARG A 46 -0.96 2.70 17.43
CA ARG A 46 -0.81 2.98 18.87
C ARG A 46 0.01 1.90 19.57
N SER A 47 -0.22 0.64 19.23
CA SER A 47 0.55 -0.47 19.80
C SER A 47 1.88 -0.64 19.07
N VAL A 48 2.97 -0.68 19.84
CA VAL A 48 4.31 -0.99 19.32
C VAL A 48 4.36 -2.37 18.65
N THR A 49 3.57 -3.34 19.12
CA THR A 49 3.52 -4.69 18.53
C THR A 49 2.91 -4.74 17.14
N SER A 50 2.16 -3.70 16.75
CA SER A 50 1.53 -3.59 15.44
C SER A 50 2.40 -2.83 14.43
N ARG A 51 3.47 -2.18 14.93
CA ARG A 51 4.44 -1.47 14.09
C ARG A 51 5.31 -2.46 13.33
N VAL A 52 5.95 -1.99 12.26
CA VAL A 52 6.61 -2.85 11.28
C VAL A 52 8.07 -2.44 11.07
N SER A 53 8.86 -3.39 10.57
CA SER A 53 10.24 -3.16 10.13
C SER A 53 10.28 -2.39 8.82
N PHE A 54 11.45 -1.85 8.48
CA PHE A 54 11.61 -1.07 7.26
C PHE A 54 11.20 -1.85 6.01
N SER A 55 11.63 -3.11 5.88
CA SER A 55 11.27 -3.95 4.73
C SER A 55 9.79 -4.26 4.65
N GLU A 56 9.13 -4.45 5.80
CA GLU A 56 7.67 -4.64 5.86
C GLU A 56 6.92 -3.36 5.48
N ALA A 57 7.42 -2.18 5.87
CA ALA A 57 6.86 -0.88 5.48
C ALA A 57 6.97 -0.63 3.97
N VAL A 58 8.14 -0.88 3.38
CA VAL A 58 8.35 -0.83 1.91
C VAL A 58 7.34 -1.74 1.22
N GLN A 59 7.26 -3.01 1.63
CA GLN A 59 6.33 -3.98 1.05
C GLN A 59 4.86 -3.55 1.19
N ALA A 60 4.48 -2.96 2.32
CA ALA A 60 3.12 -2.48 2.55
C ALA A 60 2.74 -1.37 1.58
N CYS A 61 3.62 -0.39 1.35
CA CYS A 61 3.39 0.68 0.39
C CYS A 61 3.36 0.16 -1.06
N ASP A 62 4.29 -0.74 -1.43
CA ASP A 62 4.35 -1.34 -2.77
C ASP A 62 3.07 -2.13 -3.11
N THR A 63 2.52 -2.84 -2.12
CA THR A 63 1.28 -3.62 -2.27
C THR A 63 0.09 -2.71 -2.60
N ASP A 64 0.06 -1.49 -2.03
CA ASP A 64 -0.98 -0.48 -2.26
C ASP A 64 -0.68 0.41 -3.49
N LYS A 65 0.30 0.03 -4.34
CA LYS A 65 0.74 0.80 -5.52
C LYS A 65 1.31 2.19 -5.19
N GLY A 66 1.77 2.38 -3.96
CA GLY A 66 2.58 3.52 -3.55
C GLY A 66 4.05 3.14 -3.43
N ALA A 67 4.81 4.03 -2.83
CA ALA A 67 6.16 3.78 -2.34
C ALA A 67 6.31 4.34 -0.93
N LEU A 68 7.30 3.88 -0.17
CA LEU A 68 7.63 4.48 1.11
C LEU A 68 8.07 5.95 0.90
N LEU A 69 7.61 6.86 1.77
CA LEU A 69 7.68 8.31 1.55
C LEU A 69 9.07 8.81 1.15
N SER A 70 9.20 9.35 -0.06
CA SER A 70 10.30 10.24 -0.45
C SER A 70 9.96 11.69 -0.12
N ILE A 71 10.97 12.47 0.29
CA ILE A 71 10.84 13.91 0.54
C ILE A 71 11.90 14.65 -0.28
N GLU A 72 11.46 15.30 -1.34
CA GLU A 72 12.32 15.87 -2.38
C GLU A 72 12.54 17.38 -2.19
N SER A 73 11.77 18.02 -1.31
CA SER A 73 11.84 19.45 -1.05
C SER A 73 11.40 19.84 0.38
N GLU A 74 11.77 21.04 0.79
CA GLU A 74 11.31 21.63 2.05
C GLU A 74 9.79 21.86 2.06
N GLU A 75 9.17 22.12 0.90
CA GLU A 75 7.73 22.29 0.78
C GLU A 75 6.97 20.98 1.00
N GLU A 76 7.52 19.87 0.48
CA GLU A 76 6.98 18.53 0.72
C GLU A 76 7.11 18.15 2.20
N GLN A 77 8.27 18.39 2.82
CA GLN A 77 8.49 18.19 4.26
C GLN A 77 7.40 18.94 5.08
N ARG A 78 7.22 20.24 4.85
CA ARG A 78 6.18 21.04 5.53
C ARG A 78 4.76 20.52 5.29
N THR A 79 4.49 19.98 4.12
CA THR A 79 3.19 19.35 3.81
C THR A 79 2.95 18.13 4.69
N ILE A 80 3.95 17.24 4.84
CA ILE A 80 3.86 16.06 5.72
C ILE A 80 3.67 16.47 7.18
N GLU A 81 4.43 17.46 7.66
CA GLU A 81 4.29 17.99 9.03
C GLU A 81 2.88 18.50 9.31
N ARG A 82 2.31 19.27 8.37
CA ARG A 82 0.94 19.78 8.48
C ARG A 82 -0.07 18.63 8.55
N LEU A 83 0.07 17.62 7.70
CA LEU A 83 -0.84 16.47 7.70
C LEU A 83 -0.76 15.68 9.02
N LEU A 84 0.43 15.46 9.57
CA LEU A 84 0.61 14.83 10.88
C LEU A 84 -0.02 15.64 12.01
N LYS A 85 0.09 16.97 11.96
CA LYS A 85 -0.57 17.88 12.91
C LYS A 85 -2.10 17.84 12.79
N GLU A 86 -2.63 17.80 11.57
CA GLU A 86 -4.07 17.71 11.31
C GLU A 86 -4.65 16.39 11.84
N LEU A 87 -3.95 15.26 11.63
CA LEU A 87 -4.32 13.95 12.19
C LEU A 87 -4.39 13.96 13.72
N ARG A 88 -3.54 14.74 14.40
CA ARG A 88 -3.62 14.92 15.87
C ARG A 88 -4.86 15.71 16.30
N SER A 89 -5.32 16.66 15.48
CA SER A 89 -6.44 17.56 15.80
C SER A 89 -7.82 17.03 15.40
N GLY A 90 -7.91 16.18 14.37
CA GLY A 90 -9.16 15.64 13.85
C GLY A 90 -9.73 14.45 14.63
N ALA A 91 -8.89 13.74 15.39
CA ALA A 91 -9.29 12.62 16.23
C ALA A 91 -9.63 13.12 17.65
N GLY A 92 -10.90 13.47 17.88
CA GLY A 92 -11.41 14.12 19.09
C GLY A 92 -10.74 13.66 20.39
N SER A 93 -10.06 14.61 21.05
CA SER A 93 -9.56 14.73 22.43
C SER A 93 -8.91 13.54 23.19
N ASP A 94 -9.05 12.30 22.74
CA ASP A 94 -8.53 11.09 23.40
C ASP A 94 -7.96 10.09 22.36
N SER A 95 -7.82 10.53 21.09
CA SER A 95 -7.50 9.65 19.95
C SER A 95 -6.40 10.14 19.00
N GLY A 96 -5.72 11.24 19.31
CA GLY A 96 -4.62 11.74 18.49
C GLY A 96 -3.41 10.79 18.42
N ILE A 97 -2.62 10.93 17.36
CA ILE A 97 -1.32 10.27 17.20
C ILE A 97 -0.41 10.64 18.40
N THR A 98 -0.07 9.64 19.23
CA THR A 98 0.93 9.73 20.31
C THR A 98 2.36 9.56 19.76
N ASP A 99 3.36 9.54 20.63
CA ASP A 99 4.75 9.34 20.24
C ASP A 99 4.96 8.04 19.44
N GLY A 100 5.73 8.15 18.36
CA GLY A 100 6.10 7.02 17.52
C GLY A 100 6.57 7.50 16.16
N ASP A 101 7.85 7.26 15.88
CA ASP A 101 8.51 7.67 14.66
C ASP A 101 7.94 6.96 13.42
N PHE A 102 8.19 7.55 12.27
CA PHE A 102 7.70 7.06 10.99
C PHE A 102 8.88 6.68 10.09
N TRP A 103 8.89 5.44 9.60
CA TRP A 103 9.73 5.07 8.47
C TRP A 103 9.41 5.97 7.27
N ILE A 104 10.48 6.50 6.67
CA ILE A 104 10.47 7.16 5.36
C ILE A 104 11.36 6.36 4.41
N GLY A 105 11.23 6.59 3.10
CA GLY A 105 11.84 5.78 2.05
C GLY A 105 13.35 5.89 1.91
N LEU A 106 14.05 6.61 2.79
CA LEU A 106 15.49 6.88 2.68
C LEU A 106 16.28 5.73 3.33
N THR A 107 17.26 5.18 2.62
CA THR A 107 18.10 4.10 3.13
C THR A 107 19.47 4.10 2.46
N ARG A 108 20.45 3.39 3.03
CA ARG A 108 21.70 3.06 2.37
C ARG A 108 21.93 1.56 2.33
N THR A 109 22.62 1.10 1.30
CA THR A 109 23.04 -0.29 1.14
C THR A 109 24.48 -0.52 1.61
N GLU A 110 25.31 0.52 1.55
CA GLU A 110 26.73 0.42 1.88
C GLU A 110 27.00 0.76 3.34
N THR A 111 27.86 -0.03 3.99
CA THR A 111 28.46 0.37 5.27
C THR A 111 29.45 1.49 5.01
N TRP A 112 29.30 2.62 5.71
CA TRP A 112 30.22 3.75 5.55
C TRP A 112 31.62 3.36 6.03
N ASP A 113 32.61 3.54 5.16
CA ASP A 113 34.04 3.50 5.51
C ASP A 113 34.60 4.93 5.36
N GLN A 114 35.48 5.34 6.26
CA GLN A 114 36.15 6.64 6.25
C GLN A 114 36.99 6.86 4.97
N ASN A 115 37.30 5.78 4.23
CA ASN A 115 38.00 5.85 2.95
C ASN A 115 37.10 6.14 1.74
N GLN A 116 35.77 6.22 1.92
CA GLN A 116 34.86 6.55 0.83
C GLN A 116 34.95 8.04 0.46
N THR A 117 34.80 8.32 -0.84
CA THR A 117 34.83 9.69 -1.39
C THR A 117 33.55 10.49 -1.09
N GLN A 118 32.46 9.79 -0.77
CA GLN A 118 31.16 10.38 -0.51
C GLN A 118 30.98 10.61 1.00
N SER A 119 30.45 11.78 1.37
CA SER A 119 30.06 12.04 2.75
C SER A 119 28.95 11.08 3.16
N CYS A 120 28.90 10.71 4.44
CA CYS A 120 27.92 9.73 4.88
C CYS A 120 26.44 10.08 4.56
N PRO A 121 25.96 11.32 4.77
CA PRO A 121 24.62 11.73 4.33
C PRO A 121 24.35 11.51 2.83
N GLY A 122 25.41 11.52 2.02
CA GLY A 122 25.36 11.30 0.58
C GLY A 122 25.09 9.85 0.19
N LEU A 123 25.40 8.87 1.04
CA LEU A 123 25.19 7.43 0.73
C LEU A 123 23.71 7.03 0.71
N TYR A 124 22.86 7.84 1.32
CA TYR A 124 21.44 7.61 1.46
C TYR A 124 20.67 7.93 0.17
N GLN A 125 19.85 6.99 -0.28
CA GLN A 125 19.06 7.03 -1.49
C GLN A 125 17.60 6.66 -1.20
N TRP A 126 16.67 7.22 -1.98
CA TRP A 126 15.25 6.89 -1.85
C TRP A 126 14.94 5.54 -2.50
N THR A 127 14.13 4.73 -1.82
CA THR A 127 13.68 3.40 -2.29
C THR A 127 12.84 3.46 -3.57
N ASP A 128 12.18 4.58 -3.83
CA ASP A 128 11.39 4.83 -5.06
C ASP A 128 12.23 5.35 -6.24
N GLY A 129 13.54 5.58 -6.03
CA GLY A 129 14.44 6.13 -7.04
C GLY A 129 14.35 7.64 -7.23
N SER A 130 13.58 8.35 -6.41
CA SER A 130 13.47 9.82 -6.45
C SER A 130 14.81 10.52 -6.16
N SER A 131 14.89 11.81 -6.48
CA SER A 131 16.11 12.59 -6.24
C SER A 131 16.38 12.75 -4.73
N ALA A 132 17.48 12.17 -4.26
CA ALA A 132 17.93 12.30 -2.88
C ALA A 132 18.86 13.51 -2.73
N THR A 133 18.39 14.74 -2.95
CA THR A 133 19.17 15.98 -2.74
C THR A 133 18.77 16.76 -1.49
N TYR A 134 17.48 16.78 -1.16
CA TYR A 134 16.98 17.39 0.07
C TYR A 134 17.31 16.53 1.30
N ARG A 135 17.68 17.16 2.41
CA ARG A 135 17.97 16.50 3.70
C ARG A 135 17.38 17.31 4.84
N HIS A 136 16.80 16.62 5.81
CA HIS A 136 16.28 17.20 7.03
C HIS A 136 16.74 16.40 8.26
N TRP A 137 18.03 16.07 8.29
CA TRP A 137 18.67 15.39 9.42
C TRP A 137 18.59 16.23 10.70
N TYR A 138 18.51 15.55 11.83
CA TYR A 138 18.79 16.16 13.12
C TYR A 138 20.29 16.55 13.23
N GLU A 139 20.63 17.48 14.13
CA GLU A 139 21.96 18.12 14.24
C GLU A 139 23.15 17.12 14.25
N ASP A 140 22.97 15.93 14.82
CA ASP A 140 24.02 14.90 14.93
C ASP A 140 23.78 13.66 14.05
N GLU A 141 22.86 13.74 13.08
CA GLU A 141 22.47 12.61 12.23
C GLU A 141 22.89 12.79 10.76
N PRO A 142 23.10 11.71 10.00
CA PRO A 142 23.03 10.30 10.41
C PRO A 142 24.27 9.84 11.20
N SER A 143 24.09 8.81 12.04
CA SER A 143 25.13 8.19 12.89
C SER A 143 26.17 7.42 12.09
N CYS A 144 25.82 6.98 10.89
CA CYS A 144 26.75 6.37 9.94
C CYS A 144 27.35 5.02 10.33
N GLY A 145 26.79 4.38 11.36
CA GLY A 145 27.20 3.06 11.84
C GLY A 145 26.42 1.91 11.22
N GLY A 146 25.95 0.99 12.08
CA GLY A 146 25.13 -0.16 11.66
C GLY A 146 23.67 0.18 11.36
N GLU A 147 23.28 1.44 11.52
CA GLU A 147 21.95 1.98 11.21
C GLU A 147 21.93 2.40 9.75
N ALA A 148 20.86 2.10 9.01
CA ALA A 148 20.87 2.27 7.55
C ALA A 148 19.49 2.60 6.96
N CYS A 149 18.45 2.64 7.80
CA CYS A 149 17.09 2.93 7.41
C CYS A 149 16.62 4.16 8.16
N VAL A 150 15.90 5.06 7.51
CA VAL A 150 15.65 6.39 8.09
C VAL A 150 14.24 6.48 8.64
N VAL A 151 14.15 7.01 9.86
CA VAL A 151 12.90 7.46 10.45
C VAL A 151 12.83 8.98 10.45
N MET A 152 11.61 9.50 10.32
CA MET A 152 11.27 10.85 10.70
C MET A 152 10.71 10.84 12.13
N TYR A 153 11.31 11.65 13.00
CA TYR A 153 10.90 11.76 14.39
C TYR A 153 9.46 12.25 14.53
N HIS A 154 8.68 11.56 15.33
CA HIS A 154 7.35 12.02 15.76
C HIS A 154 7.15 11.70 17.23
N GLN A 155 7.85 12.46 18.07
CA GLN A 155 7.75 12.35 19.53
C GLN A 155 7.47 13.72 20.14
N PRO A 156 6.24 14.24 20.03
CA PRO A 156 5.88 15.55 20.58
C PRO A 156 6.13 15.70 22.09
N THR A 157 6.22 14.61 22.85
CA THR A 157 6.50 14.66 24.29
C THR A 157 8.00 14.63 24.61
N ALA A 158 8.86 14.37 23.64
CA ALA A 158 10.30 14.30 23.85
C ALA A 158 10.86 15.66 24.26
N LEU A 159 11.74 15.65 25.26
CA LEU A 159 12.49 16.84 25.64
C LEU A 159 13.45 17.23 24.51
N PRO A 160 13.66 18.53 24.24
CA PRO A 160 14.63 18.98 23.22
C PRO A 160 16.04 18.47 23.52
N GLY A 161 16.75 18.07 22.47
CA GLY A 161 18.17 17.74 22.51
C GLY A 161 19.07 18.94 22.18
N VAL A 162 20.32 18.66 21.82
CA VAL A 162 21.33 19.68 21.49
C VAL A 162 20.96 20.53 20.26
N GLY A 163 20.31 19.92 19.26
CA GLY A 163 19.76 20.59 18.08
C GLY A 163 18.34 21.13 18.27
N GLY A 164 17.83 21.19 19.51
CA GLY A 164 16.45 21.57 19.80
C GLY A 164 15.46 20.40 19.69
N ALA A 165 14.22 20.70 19.31
CA ALA A 165 13.14 19.71 19.26
C ALA A 165 13.37 18.72 18.10
N TYR A 166 13.33 17.42 18.41
CA TYR A 166 13.49 16.34 17.42
C TYR A 166 12.38 16.30 16.37
N LEU A 167 11.20 16.85 16.70
CA LEU A 167 9.97 16.67 15.96
C LEU A 167 10.15 16.98 14.45
N HIS A 168 9.84 15.98 13.63
CA HIS A 168 9.89 15.97 12.16
C HIS A 168 11.28 15.94 11.50
N GLN A 169 12.36 15.99 12.28
CA GLN A 169 13.72 15.78 11.79
C GLN A 169 14.03 14.30 11.59
N TRP A 170 15.08 13.99 10.83
CA TRP A 170 15.40 12.63 10.41
C TRP A 170 16.53 12.02 11.22
N ASN A 171 16.48 10.69 11.38
CA ASN A 171 17.46 9.87 12.08
C ASN A 171 17.63 8.53 11.34
N ASP A 172 18.86 8.02 11.21
CA ASP A 172 19.06 6.63 10.80
C ASP A 172 18.90 5.68 11.98
N ASP A 173 18.19 4.58 11.75
CA ASP A 173 17.90 3.55 12.73
C ASP A 173 18.15 2.17 12.11
N ARG A 174 18.13 1.14 12.95
CA ARG A 174 18.32 -0.25 12.56
C ARG A 174 17.05 -0.69 11.84
N CYS A 175 17.22 -1.17 10.62
CA CYS A 175 16.11 -1.52 9.74
C CYS A 175 15.11 -2.55 10.30
N ASN A 176 15.51 -3.32 11.33
CA ASN A 176 14.67 -4.31 12.00
C ASN A 176 13.82 -3.72 13.16
N MET A 177 14.01 -2.45 13.53
CA MET A 177 13.18 -1.77 14.52
C MET A 177 11.74 -1.65 14.03
N LYS A 178 10.79 -1.43 14.96
CA LYS A 178 9.37 -1.43 14.66
C LYS A 178 8.80 -0.01 14.80
N HIS A 179 8.47 0.60 13.66
CA HIS A 179 7.95 1.98 13.58
C HIS A 179 6.65 2.07 12.80
N ASN A 180 6.01 3.23 12.88
CA ASN A 180 4.95 3.62 11.95
C ASN A 180 5.56 3.87 10.56
N PHE A 181 4.75 4.13 9.54
CA PHE A 181 5.29 4.47 8.22
C PHE A 181 4.36 5.36 7.42
N ILE A 182 4.90 6.04 6.41
CA ILE A 182 4.14 6.90 5.51
C ILE A 182 4.36 6.42 4.08
N CYS A 183 3.27 6.18 3.35
CA CYS A 183 3.33 5.88 1.93
C CYS A 183 3.04 7.15 1.11
N LYS A 184 3.76 7.32 0.01
CA LYS A 184 3.54 8.33 -1.04
C LYS A 184 2.97 7.64 -2.29
N TYR A 185 1.97 8.27 -2.90
CA TYR A 185 1.32 7.81 -4.11
C TYR A 185 1.45 8.88 -5.17
N HIS A 186 1.93 8.49 -6.34
CA HIS A 186 1.98 9.41 -7.46
C HIS A 186 0.54 9.81 -7.84
N PRO A 187 0.30 11.08 -8.18
CA PRO A 187 -0.99 11.49 -8.72
C PRO A 187 -1.21 10.62 -9.95
N GLY A 188 -2.29 9.83 -9.92
CA GLY A 188 -2.57 8.92 -11.02
C GLY A 188 -2.48 9.72 -12.31
N THR A 189 -1.64 9.27 -13.24
CA THR A 189 -1.97 9.58 -14.63
C THR A 189 -3.36 9.02 -14.77
N THR A 190 -4.34 9.90 -14.90
CA THR A 190 -5.56 9.55 -15.61
C THR A 190 -5.08 9.25 -17.03
N THR A 191 -4.44 8.09 -17.21
CA THR A 191 -4.66 7.31 -18.40
C THR A 191 -6.16 7.22 -18.40
N THR A 192 -6.75 7.98 -19.32
CA THR A 192 -8.10 7.73 -19.78
C THR A 192 -8.16 6.25 -20.08
N ASN A 193 -8.50 5.46 -19.06
CA ASN A 193 -9.16 4.19 -19.25
C ASN A 193 -10.51 4.60 -19.81
N THR A 194 -10.49 4.93 -21.11
CA THR A 194 -11.63 4.81 -21.97
C THR A 194 -12.26 3.49 -21.59
N THR A 195 -13.48 3.61 -21.11
CA THR A 195 -14.45 2.56 -20.78
C THR A 195 -14.59 1.56 -21.93
N ALA A 196 -13.57 0.72 -22.14
CA ALA A 196 -13.49 -0.20 -23.27
C ALA A 196 -12.89 -1.57 -22.86
N THR A 197 -13.13 -2.03 -21.62
CA THR A 197 -12.73 -3.40 -21.23
C THR A 197 -13.82 -4.20 -20.51
N THR A 198 -15.03 -3.65 -20.39
CA THR A 198 -16.21 -4.43 -19.97
C THR A 198 -17.03 -4.91 -21.17
N ALA A 199 -17.10 -4.15 -22.27
CA ALA A 199 -17.85 -4.58 -23.46
C ALA A 199 -17.21 -5.81 -24.16
N SER A 200 -15.88 -5.87 -24.22
CA SER A 200 -15.17 -6.93 -24.96
C SER A 200 -15.23 -8.30 -24.27
N THR A 201 -15.15 -8.33 -22.94
CA THR A 201 -15.28 -9.57 -22.15
C THR A 201 -16.74 -10.02 -22.05
N LEU A 202 -17.70 -9.09 -21.88
CA LEU A 202 -19.13 -9.43 -21.84
C LEU A 202 -19.63 -10.03 -23.16
N LEU A 203 -19.13 -9.55 -24.31
CA LEU A 203 -19.46 -10.11 -25.63
C LEU A 203 -18.95 -11.54 -25.78
N LEU A 204 -17.75 -11.86 -25.30
CA LEU A 204 -17.23 -13.24 -25.34
C LEU A 204 -18.08 -14.22 -24.52
N TYR A 205 -18.48 -13.85 -23.29
CA TYR A 205 -19.30 -14.73 -22.43
C TYR A 205 -20.74 -14.91 -22.92
N ILE A 206 -21.30 -13.97 -23.69
CA ILE A 206 -22.67 -14.06 -24.24
C ILE A 206 -22.68 -14.76 -25.62
N VAL A 207 -21.69 -14.48 -26.47
CA VAL A 207 -21.66 -15.02 -27.85
C VAL A 207 -21.21 -16.48 -27.87
N ILE A 208 -20.24 -16.90 -27.05
CA ILE A 208 -19.75 -18.28 -27.04
C ILE A 208 -20.83 -19.33 -26.70
N PRO A 209 -21.69 -19.17 -25.67
CA PRO A 209 -22.75 -20.15 -25.39
C PRO A 209 -23.95 -20.05 -26.34
N THR A 210 -24.14 -18.93 -27.03
CA THR A 210 -25.27 -18.76 -27.97
C THR A 210 -25.00 -19.33 -29.36
N ILE A 211 -23.73 -19.44 -29.78
CA ILE A 211 -23.33 -20.07 -31.05
C ILE A 211 -23.79 -21.55 -31.15
N PRO A 212 -23.52 -22.44 -30.17
CA PRO A 212 -23.98 -23.83 -30.22
C PRO A 212 -25.52 -23.93 -30.28
N LEU A 213 -26.23 -23.06 -29.55
CA LEU A 213 -27.69 -23.04 -29.53
C LEU A 213 -28.27 -22.58 -30.88
N LEU A 214 -27.71 -21.55 -31.51
CA LEU A 214 -28.09 -21.08 -32.84
C LEU A 214 -27.84 -22.15 -33.92
N LEU A 215 -26.72 -22.87 -33.85
CA LEU A 215 -26.42 -23.97 -34.76
C LEU A 215 -27.43 -25.12 -34.61
N LEU A 216 -27.81 -25.47 -33.38
CA LEU A 216 -28.84 -26.49 -33.13
C LEU A 216 -30.21 -26.09 -33.70
N ILE A 217 -30.61 -24.83 -33.53
CA ILE A 217 -31.88 -24.31 -34.08
C ILE A 217 -31.87 -24.35 -35.62
N LEU A 218 -30.75 -24.01 -36.27
CA LEU A 218 -30.61 -24.08 -37.73
C LEU A 218 -30.66 -25.52 -38.26
N VAL A 219 -30.05 -26.47 -37.56
CA VAL A 219 -30.12 -27.89 -37.95
C VAL A 219 -31.54 -28.44 -37.75
N ALA A 220 -32.22 -28.07 -36.67
CA ALA A 220 -33.59 -28.48 -36.40
C ALA A 220 -34.60 -27.90 -37.41
N SER A 221 -34.45 -26.62 -37.78
CA SER A 221 -35.31 -25.99 -38.79
C SER A 221 -35.04 -26.52 -40.19
N GLY A 222 -33.77 -26.76 -40.56
CA GLY A 222 -33.40 -27.42 -41.81
C GLY A 222 -33.97 -28.83 -41.92
N SER A 223 -33.94 -29.60 -40.83
CA SER A 223 -34.53 -30.95 -40.77
C SER A 223 -36.06 -30.91 -40.90
N CYS A 224 -36.72 -29.91 -40.30
CA CYS A 224 -38.16 -29.71 -40.40
C CYS A 224 -38.60 -29.30 -41.83
N CYS A 225 -37.80 -28.48 -42.53
CA CYS A 225 -38.04 -28.13 -43.92
C CYS A 225 -37.89 -29.34 -44.86
N CYS A 226 -36.90 -30.20 -44.64
CA CYS A 226 -36.72 -31.42 -45.43
C CYS A 226 -37.85 -32.45 -45.21
N GLN A 227 -38.38 -32.58 -43.98
CA GLN A 227 -39.49 -33.48 -43.69
C GLN A 227 -40.84 -32.99 -44.26
N ARG A 228 -41.09 -31.68 -44.30
CA ARG A 228 -42.31 -31.14 -44.94
C ARG A 228 -42.31 -31.24 -46.46
N LEU A 229 -41.15 -31.11 -47.12
CA LEU A 229 -41.03 -31.27 -48.58
C LEU A 229 -41.23 -32.72 -49.04
N HIS A 230 -40.85 -33.70 -48.21
CA HIS A 230 -41.09 -35.11 -48.50
C HIS A 230 -42.57 -35.52 -48.37
N HIS A 231 -43.37 -34.78 -47.57
CA HIS A 231 -44.79 -35.07 -47.35
C HIS A 231 -45.72 -34.40 -48.38
N THR A 232 -45.27 -33.38 -49.11
CA THR A 232 -46.03 -32.77 -50.22
C THR A 232 -45.76 -33.44 -51.58
N SER A 233 -44.85 -34.41 -51.65
CA SER A 233 -44.54 -35.18 -52.87
C SER A 233 -45.33 -36.49 -52.97
N VAL A 234 -46.22 -36.77 -52.00
CA VAL A 234 -47.13 -37.92 -51.97
C VAL A 234 -48.53 -37.42 -51.62
N LEU A 235 -49.16 -36.72 -52.58
CA LEU A 235 -50.61 -36.52 -52.72
C LEU A 235 -50.88 -36.04 -54.15
#